data_AF-A0A654DYQ5-F1
#
_entry.id   AF-A0A654DYQ5-F1
#
_cell.length_a   1.000
_cell.length_b   1.000
_cell.length_c   1.000
_cell.angle_alpha   90.00
_cell.angle_beta   90.00
_cell.angle_gamma   90.00
#
_symmetry.space_group_name_H-M   'P 1'
#
loop_
_entity.id
_entity.type
_entity.pdbx_description
1 polymer ?
#
loop_
_entity_poly.entity_id
_entity_poly.type
_entity_poly.pdbx_seq_one_letter_code
_entity_poly.pdbx_strand_id
1 'polypeptide(L)'
;MPLWWLGRFATFLLSISSGHTADSWLAATSVTQEMINWLKYLRNEFGKKSFLNRFIVPTAGIFFTWGFLGHLYMTNFQLNDLTPLEGRITYIDIVPEKSISQSGGTYHPLMIRLDTGSELYRLHEEFKFKFDELLNQVSEGDVVTLYKRNRTQAFLTWGRGNDIFQIDSNNTTLFKLEWMLNYKKNQMATFGIFAVICWIAYSVYWIERTRNKKVAAKSRSCPPPPKSKYDR
;
A
#
# COMPACT_ATOMS: atom_id res chain seq x y z
N MET A 1 9.02 -5.43 -10.82
CA MET A 1 9.17 -4.68 -12.09
C MET A 1 10.50 -3.97 -12.09
N PRO A 2 11.31 -4.04 -13.16
CA PRO A 2 12.55 -3.29 -13.17
C PRO A 2 12.24 -1.79 -13.45
N LEU A 3 12.85 -0.88 -12.68
CA LEU A 3 12.48 0.55 -12.61
C LEU A 3 12.45 1.29 -13.96
N TRP A 4 13.31 0.91 -14.90
CA TRP A 4 13.33 1.42 -16.29
C TRP A 4 12.01 1.18 -17.06
N TRP A 5 11.20 0.22 -16.64
CA TRP A 5 9.90 -0.10 -17.23
C TRP A 5 8.83 0.95 -16.92
N LEU A 6 8.80 1.46 -15.68
CA LEU A 6 7.90 2.57 -15.30
C LEU A 6 8.23 3.85 -16.07
N GLY A 7 9.53 4.08 -16.31
CA GLY A 7 10.00 5.16 -17.16
C GLY A 7 9.44 5.06 -18.58
N ARG A 8 9.64 3.93 -19.26
CA ARG A 8 9.18 3.74 -20.66
C ARG A 8 7.66 3.78 -20.81
N PHE A 9 6.91 3.24 -19.85
CA PHE A 9 5.45 3.30 -19.87
C PHE A 9 4.95 4.74 -19.68
N ALA A 10 5.56 5.52 -18.80
CA ALA A 10 5.27 6.95 -18.67
C ALA A 10 5.63 7.72 -19.95
N THR A 11 6.76 7.41 -20.60
CA THR A 11 7.14 8.03 -21.89
C THR A 11 6.14 7.70 -23.00
N PHE A 12 5.64 6.46 -23.03
CA PHE A 12 4.62 6.02 -23.99
C PHE A 12 3.29 6.76 -23.79
N LEU A 13 2.82 6.89 -22.55
CA LEU A 13 1.61 7.67 -22.23
C LEU A 13 1.75 9.15 -22.61
N LEU A 14 2.94 9.73 -22.42
CA LEU A 14 3.25 11.11 -22.84
C LEU A 14 3.32 11.26 -24.37
N SER A 15 3.80 10.25 -25.11
CA SER A 15 3.86 10.26 -26.58
C SER A 15 2.48 10.14 -27.24
N ILE A 16 1.50 9.48 -26.58
CA ILE A 16 0.12 9.42 -27.09
C ILE A 16 -0.56 10.79 -27.00
N SER A 17 -0.23 11.61 -25.98
CA SER A 17 -0.85 12.93 -25.84
C SER A 17 -0.31 13.97 -26.82
N SER A 18 0.85 13.73 -27.46
CA SER A 18 1.51 14.67 -28.36
C SER A 18 1.23 14.46 -29.86
N GLY A 19 0.40 13.50 -30.24
CA GLY A 19 -0.14 13.38 -31.60
C GLY A 19 0.82 12.90 -32.70
N HIS A 20 1.99 12.34 -32.37
CA HIS A 20 2.85 11.68 -33.35
C HIS A 20 2.38 10.25 -33.63
N THR A 21 2.03 9.93 -34.88
CA THR A 21 1.23 8.73 -35.24
C THR A 21 1.98 7.62 -35.98
N ALA A 22 3.28 7.73 -36.27
CA ALA A 22 4.03 6.62 -36.90
C ALA A 22 5.00 5.97 -35.90
N ASP A 23 5.82 6.78 -35.22
CA ASP A 23 6.78 6.29 -34.22
C ASP A 23 6.09 5.73 -32.96
N SER A 24 4.91 6.24 -32.63
CA SER A 24 4.08 5.75 -31.51
C SER A 24 3.57 4.32 -31.73
N TRP A 25 3.35 3.89 -32.98
CA TRP A 25 2.88 2.53 -33.28
C TRP A 25 4.00 1.50 -33.23
N LEU A 26 5.21 1.86 -33.67
CA LEU A 26 6.41 1.01 -33.52
C LEU A 26 6.83 0.90 -32.04
N ALA A 27 6.71 1.99 -31.28
CA ALA A 27 6.88 1.97 -29.82
C ALA A 27 5.79 1.12 -29.13
N ALA A 28 4.52 1.21 -29.55
CA ALA A 28 3.44 0.39 -29.01
C ALA A 28 3.63 -1.12 -29.28
N THR A 29 4.03 -1.48 -30.50
CA THR A 29 4.24 -2.89 -30.89
C THR A 29 5.44 -3.52 -30.20
N SER A 30 6.53 -2.77 -30.00
CA SER A 30 7.68 -3.24 -29.22
C SER A 30 7.36 -3.41 -27.73
N VAL A 31 6.65 -2.44 -27.11
CA VAL A 31 6.21 -2.53 -25.71
C VAL A 31 5.25 -3.69 -25.49
N THR A 32 4.31 -3.92 -26.42
CA THR A 32 3.36 -5.04 -26.32
C THR A 32 4.06 -6.40 -26.46
N GLN A 33 5.02 -6.54 -27.38
CA GLN A 33 5.78 -7.79 -27.52
C GLN A 33 6.67 -8.06 -26.30
N GLU A 34 7.31 -7.02 -25.73
CA GLU A 34 8.04 -7.13 -24.47
C GLU A 34 7.11 -7.56 -23.31
N MET A 35 5.92 -6.97 -23.20
CA MET A 35 4.92 -7.38 -22.22
C MET A 35 4.51 -8.85 -22.39
N ILE A 36 4.22 -9.28 -23.61
CA ILE A 36 3.84 -10.68 -23.90
C ILE A 36 4.97 -11.64 -23.50
N ASN A 37 6.21 -11.31 -23.84
CA ASN A 37 7.37 -12.12 -23.47
C ASN A 37 7.56 -12.16 -21.94
N TRP A 38 7.33 -11.04 -21.26
CA TRP A 38 7.41 -10.97 -19.80
C TRP A 38 6.31 -11.77 -19.11
N LEU A 39 5.08 -11.72 -19.62
CA LEU A 39 3.96 -12.54 -19.15
C LEU A 39 4.21 -14.03 -19.36
N LYS A 40 4.77 -14.42 -20.52
CA LYS A 40 5.21 -15.80 -20.79
C LYS A 40 6.29 -16.24 -19.80
N TYR A 41 7.27 -15.37 -19.53
CA TYR A 41 8.32 -15.64 -18.54
C TYR A 41 7.75 -15.81 -17.12
N LEU A 42 6.88 -14.90 -16.69
CA LEU A 42 6.20 -15.01 -15.40
C LEU A 42 5.41 -16.31 -15.30
N ARG A 43 4.61 -16.63 -16.32
CA ARG A 43 3.82 -17.87 -16.37
C ARG A 43 4.70 -19.11 -16.26
N ASN A 44 5.87 -19.11 -16.91
CA ASN A 44 6.81 -20.23 -16.87
C ASN A 44 7.57 -20.34 -15.54
N GLU A 45 7.72 -19.23 -14.80
CA GLU A 45 8.31 -19.25 -13.47
C GLU A 45 7.29 -19.49 -12.35
N PHE A 46 6.01 -19.22 -12.62
CA PHE A 46 4.92 -19.41 -11.66
C PHE A 46 4.88 -20.86 -11.15
N GLY A 47 4.79 -21.04 -9.84
CA GLY A 47 4.85 -22.36 -9.18
C GLY A 47 6.25 -22.88 -8.82
N LYS A 48 7.33 -22.25 -9.32
CA LYS A 48 8.69 -22.59 -8.88
C LYS A 48 9.02 -21.91 -7.55
N LYS A 49 9.71 -22.61 -6.64
CA LYS A 49 10.24 -22.01 -5.39
C LYS A 49 11.13 -20.78 -5.66
N SER A 50 11.83 -20.75 -6.79
CA SER A 50 12.65 -19.62 -7.22
C SER A 50 11.84 -18.35 -7.52
N PHE A 51 10.59 -18.49 -7.97
CA PHE A 51 9.73 -17.36 -8.29
C PHE A 51 9.30 -16.58 -7.05
N LEU A 52 8.93 -17.31 -5.98
CA LEU A 52 8.57 -16.72 -4.69
C LEU A 52 9.69 -15.80 -4.18
N ASN A 53 10.90 -16.34 -4.03
CA ASN A 53 12.02 -15.60 -3.45
C ASN A 53 12.56 -14.49 -4.38
N ARG A 54 12.40 -14.65 -5.71
CA ARG A 54 12.89 -13.67 -6.68
C ARG A 54 11.95 -12.50 -6.92
N PHE A 55 10.64 -12.71 -6.84
CA PHE A 55 9.65 -11.70 -7.21
C PHE A 55 8.67 -11.38 -6.08
N ILE A 56 8.10 -12.38 -5.42
CA ILE A 56 7.05 -12.17 -4.42
C ILE A 56 7.64 -11.57 -3.13
N VAL A 57 8.67 -12.20 -2.56
CA VAL A 57 9.31 -11.74 -1.32
C VAL A 57 9.81 -10.28 -1.39
N PRO A 58 10.59 -9.85 -2.42
CA PRO A 58 11.02 -8.45 -2.48
C PRO A 58 9.86 -7.48 -2.76
N THR A 59 8.85 -7.89 -3.52
CA THR A 59 7.65 -7.04 -3.73
C THR A 59 6.86 -6.86 -2.44
N ALA A 60 6.67 -7.95 -1.69
CA ALA A 60 6.08 -7.91 -0.35
C ALA A 60 6.94 -7.06 0.61
N GLY A 61 8.27 -7.19 0.55
CA GLY A 61 9.19 -6.35 1.33
C GLY A 61 9.01 -4.86 1.05
N ILE A 62 8.97 -4.45 -0.22
CA ILE A 62 8.69 -3.05 -0.60
C ILE A 62 7.32 -2.61 -0.10
N PHE A 63 6.29 -3.44 -0.28
CA PHE A 63 4.93 -3.16 0.20
C PHE A 63 4.92 -2.94 1.72
N PHE A 64 5.45 -3.89 2.50
CA PHE A 64 5.45 -3.75 3.95
C PHE A 64 6.31 -2.58 4.44
N THR A 65 7.44 -2.30 3.79
CA THR A 65 8.26 -1.12 4.08
C THR A 65 7.51 0.19 3.80
N TRP A 66 6.79 0.28 2.68
CA TRP A 66 5.97 1.47 2.40
C TRP A 66 4.86 1.64 3.44
N GLY A 67 4.15 0.57 3.80
CA GLY A 67 3.15 0.60 4.87
C GLY A 67 3.75 1.05 6.20
N PHE A 68 4.90 0.51 6.59
CA PHE A 68 5.63 0.94 7.78
C PHE A 68 5.94 2.44 7.77
N LEU A 69 6.51 2.95 6.67
CA LEU A 69 6.83 4.38 6.53
C LEU A 69 5.58 5.27 6.56
N GLY A 70 4.50 4.84 5.91
CA GLY A 70 3.21 5.54 5.93
C GLY A 70 2.63 5.62 7.33
N HIS A 71 2.66 4.51 8.09
CA HIS A 71 2.22 4.50 9.48
C HIS A 71 3.14 5.31 10.40
N LEU A 72 4.46 5.20 10.23
CA LEU A 72 5.44 6.01 10.97
C LEU A 72 5.18 7.50 10.77
N TYR A 73 4.95 7.93 9.51
CA TYR A 73 4.58 9.31 9.21
C TYR A 73 3.31 9.74 9.96
N MET A 74 2.25 8.93 9.95
CA MET A 74 1.01 9.23 10.68
C MET A 74 1.20 9.32 12.20
N THR A 75 2.05 8.48 12.79
CA THR A 75 2.25 8.48 14.25
C THR A 75 2.91 9.76 14.77
N ASN A 76 3.47 10.59 13.88
CA ASN A 76 4.06 11.88 14.19
C ASN A 76 3.10 13.06 13.90
N PHE A 77 1.84 12.80 13.53
CA PHE A 77 0.88 13.85 13.27
C PHE A 77 0.55 14.65 14.51
N GLN A 78 0.51 15.95 14.33
CA GLN A 78 -0.09 16.91 15.25
C GLN A 78 -1.43 17.37 14.68
N LEU A 79 -2.24 18.01 15.53
CA LEU A 79 -3.54 18.54 15.10
C LEU A 79 -3.41 19.53 13.94
N ASN A 80 -2.32 20.31 13.92
CA ASN A 80 -2.01 21.29 12.87
C ASN A 80 -1.72 20.66 11.49
N ASP A 81 -1.41 19.36 11.44
CA ASP A 81 -1.21 18.64 10.18
C ASP A 81 -2.53 18.20 9.52
N LEU A 82 -3.63 18.34 10.26
CA LEU A 82 -4.97 17.96 9.84
C LEU A 82 -5.74 19.17 9.31
N THR A 83 -6.68 18.90 8.41
CA THR A 83 -7.62 19.90 7.89
C THR A 83 -8.85 19.93 8.79
N PRO A 84 -9.09 21.03 9.53
CA PRO A 84 -10.33 21.20 10.27
C PRO A 84 -11.50 21.47 9.31
N LEU A 85 -12.64 20.90 9.62
CA LEU A 85 -13.90 21.09 8.91
C LEU A 85 -15.00 21.33 9.94
N GLU A 86 -15.41 22.58 10.05
CA GLU A 86 -16.52 22.98 10.90
C GLU A 86 -17.82 22.95 10.10
N GLY A 87 -18.90 22.48 10.72
CA GLY A 87 -20.22 22.46 10.10
C GLY A 87 -21.28 21.87 11.01
N ARG A 88 -22.54 22.03 10.60
CA ARG A 88 -23.68 21.43 11.28
C ARG A 88 -23.85 19.98 10.85
N ILE A 89 -24.07 19.07 11.78
CA ILE A 89 -24.38 17.66 11.48
C ILE A 89 -25.73 17.59 10.77
N THR A 90 -25.73 17.04 9.56
CA THR A 90 -26.96 16.76 8.78
C THR A 90 -27.32 15.28 8.76
N TYR A 91 -26.38 14.42 9.16
CA TYR A 91 -26.58 12.98 9.27
C TYR A 91 -25.51 12.40 10.20
N ILE A 92 -25.92 11.54 11.12
CA ILE A 92 -25.00 10.75 11.95
C ILE A 92 -25.61 9.37 12.21
N ASP A 93 -24.92 8.30 11.77
CA ASP A 93 -25.42 6.94 11.97
C ASP A 93 -24.31 5.89 11.78
N ILE A 94 -24.54 4.69 12.28
CA ILE A 94 -23.69 3.52 12.05
C ILE A 94 -24.18 2.80 10.79
N VAL A 95 -23.41 2.93 9.71
CA VAL A 95 -23.84 2.43 8.39
C VAL A 95 -23.07 1.16 8.03
N PRO A 96 -23.73 0.08 7.59
CA PRO A 96 -23.02 -1.08 7.06
C PRO A 96 -22.30 -0.74 5.74
N GLU A 97 -21.00 -0.97 5.68
CA GLU A 97 -20.18 -0.82 4.49
C GLU A 97 -19.57 -2.18 4.12
N LYS A 98 -19.59 -2.54 2.83
CA LYS A 98 -19.00 -3.81 2.37
C LYS A 98 -17.49 -3.71 2.38
N SER A 99 -16.82 -4.62 3.10
CA SER A 99 -15.36 -4.73 3.03
C SER A 99 -14.92 -5.06 1.61
N ILE A 100 -13.82 -4.43 1.19
CA ILE A 100 -13.12 -4.76 -0.06
C ILE A 100 -12.40 -6.12 0.09
N SER A 101 -12.24 -6.66 1.30
CA SER A 101 -11.59 -7.95 1.53
C SER A 101 -12.42 -9.11 0.97
N GLN A 102 -11.73 -10.08 0.35
CA GLN A 102 -12.32 -11.28 -0.28
C GLN A 102 -13.20 -12.14 0.65
N SER A 103 -13.12 -11.93 1.97
CA SER A 103 -13.92 -12.63 2.99
C SER A 103 -15.35 -12.12 3.14
N GLY A 104 -15.76 -11.05 2.45
CA GLY A 104 -17.17 -10.60 2.42
C GLY A 104 -17.71 -10.05 3.74
N GLY A 105 -16.84 -9.63 4.66
CA GLY A 105 -17.26 -9.00 5.91
C GLY A 105 -17.96 -7.66 5.67
N THR A 106 -19.06 -7.42 6.39
CA THR A 106 -19.64 -6.08 6.52
C THR A 106 -19.00 -5.41 7.72
N TYR A 107 -18.49 -4.20 7.53
CA TYR A 107 -18.00 -3.37 8.63
C TYR A 107 -19.00 -2.25 8.91
N HIS A 108 -19.06 -1.81 10.16
CA HIS A 108 -20.08 -0.87 10.64
C HIS A 108 -19.45 0.42 11.16
N PRO A 109 -18.89 1.29 10.30
CA PRO A 109 -18.34 2.57 10.73
C PRO A 109 -19.44 3.56 11.14
N LEU A 110 -19.10 4.48 12.03
CA LEU A 110 -19.91 5.67 12.29
C LEU A 110 -19.65 6.69 11.18
N MET A 111 -20.70 7.09 10.49
CA MET A 111 -20.66 8.06 9.41
C MET A 111 -21.28 9.38 9.86
N ILE A 112 -20.62 10.50 9.55
CA ILE A 112 -21.09 11.86 9.85
C ILE A 112 -21.11 12.67 8.55
N ARG A 113 -22.21 13.36 8.27
CA ARG A 113 -22.29 14.35 7.18
C ARG A 113 -22.47 15.75 7.78
N LEU A 114 -21.77 16.72 7.21
CA LEU A 114 -21.90 18.14 7.56
C LEU A 114 -22.74 18.87 6.50
N ASP A 115 -23.35 19.98 6.86
CA ASP A 115 -24.07 20.88 5.94
C ASP A 115 -23.14 21.58 4.94
N THR A 116 -21.86 21.74 5.28
CA THR A 116 -20.84 22.39 4.44
C THR A 116 -20.45 21.58 3.20
N GLY A 117 -20.90 20.32 3.07
CA GLY A 117 -20.61 19.52 1.88
C GLY A 117 -21.36 18.19 1.80
N SER A 118 -21.30 17.53 0.65
CA SER A 118 -21.96 16.24 0.43
C SER A 118 -21.14 15.03 0.88
N GLU A 119 -19.91 15.23 1.36
CA GLU A 119 -19.01 14.15 1.78
C GLU A 119 -19.52 13.48 3.07
N LEU A 120 -19.44 12.15 3.13
CA LEU A 120 -19.60 11.38 4.37
C LEU A 120 -18.23 11.20 5.01
N TYR A 121 -18.08 11.67 6.25
CA TYR A 121 -16.89 11.49 7.07
C TYR A 121 -17.03 10.23 7.90
N ARG A 122 -15.93 9.49 8.03
CA ARG A 122 -15.95 8.12 8.56
C ARG A 122 -15.11 8.02 9.83
N LEU A 123 -15.72 7.50 10.89
CA LEU A 123 -14.99 7.00 12.05
C LEU A 123 -14.92 5.46 11.99
N HIS A 124 -13.71 4.92 12.12
CA HIS A 124 -13.46 3.50 11.90
C HIS A 124 -14.15 2.61 12.94
N GLU A 125 -14.64 1.43 12.54
CA GLU A 125 -15.31 0.46 13.44
C GLU A 125 -14.43 -0.03 14.60
N GLU A 126 -13.11 0.13 14.50
CA GLU A 126 -12.16 -0.18 15.58
C GLU A 126 -12.42 0.69 16.83
N PHE A 127 -13.12 1.81 16.65
CA PHE A 127 -13.57 2.70 17.71
C PHE A 127 -15.04 2.51 18.07
N LYS A 128 -15.65 1.36 17.74
CA LYS A 128 -17.05 1.05 18.04
C LYS A 128 -17.40 1.24 19.51
N PHE A 129 -16.46 0.98 20.42
CA PHE A 129 -16.63 1.22 21.86
C PHE A 129 -16.89 2.69 22.24
N LYS A 130 -16.71 3.63 21.29
CA LYS A 130 -17.01 5.07 21.44
C LYS A 130 -18.26 5.52 20.71
N PHE A 131 -18.88 4.68 19.89
CA PHE A 131 -20.00 5.13 19.06
C PHE A 131 -21.21 5.53 19.89
N ASP A 132 -21.58 4.72 20.88
CA ASP A 132 -22.71 5.04 21.76
C ASP A 132 -22.46 6.33 22.55
N GLU A 133 -21.22 6.54 23.02
CA GLU A 133 -20.83 7.77 23.70
C GLU A 133 -20.96 9.00 22.77
N LEU A 134 -20.49 8.89 21.52
CA LEU A 134 -20.59 9.96 20.53
C LEU A 134 -22.05 10.24 20.15
N LEU A 135 -22.85 9.22 19.87
CA LEU A 135 -24.26 9.35 19.50
C LEU A 135 -25.12 9.95 20.63
N ASN A 136 -24.69 9.81 21.89
CA ASN A 136 -25.36 10.44 23.04
C ASN A 136 -24.92 11.91 23.25
N GLN A 137 -23.77 12.31 22.71
CA GLN A 137 -23.20 13.65 22.91
C GLN A 137 -23.41 14.59 21.72
N VAL A 138 -23.59 14.04 20.52
CA VAL A 138 -23.86 14.80 19.28
C VAL A 138 -25.02 14.21 18.52
N SER A 139 -25.85 15.10 17.98
CA SER A 139 -27.06 14.80 17.24
C SER A 139 -27.15 15.62 15.97
N GLU A 140 -28.07 15.26 15.07
CA GLU A 140 -28.37 16.08 13.90
C GLU A 140 -28.78 17.49 14.34
N GLY A 141 -28.18 18.50 13.72
CA GLY A 141 -28.37 19.90 14.09
C GLY A 141 -27.25 20.48 14.95
N ASP A 142 -26.41 19.68 15.59
CA ASP A 142 -25.27 20.18 16.37
C ASP A 142 -24.13 20.68 15.46
N VAL A 143 -23.38 21.68 15.93
CA VAL A 143 -22.18 22.19 15.23
C VAL A 143 -20.95 21.48 15.77
N VAL A 144 -20.15 20.90 14.87
CA VAL A 144 -18.94 20.15 15.22
C VAL A 144 -17.78 20.54 14.31
N THR A 145 -16.57 20.33 14.81
CA THR A 145 -15.33 20.43 14.03
C THR A 145 -14.73 19.04 13.87
N LEU A 146 -14.70 18.58 12.62
CA LEU A 146 -14.07 17.31 12.24
C LEU A 146 -12.66 17.58 11.72
N TYR A 147 -11.68 16.86 12.24
CA TYR A 147 -10.32 16.92 11.72
C TYR A 147 -10.06 15.73 10.83
N LYS A 148 -9.73 15.99 9.56
CA LYS A 148 -9.41 14.96 8.58
C LYS A 148 -8.03 15.19 7.97
N ARG A 149 -7.50 14.18 7.29
CA ARG A 149 -6.28 14.33 6.50
C ARG A 149 -6.57 15.03 5.18
N ASN A 150 -5.55 15.67 4.62
CA ASN A 150 -5.62 16.08 3.22
C ASN A 150 -5.53 14.85 2.29
N ARG A 151 -5.95 15.03 1.03
CA ARG A 151 -6.01 13.94 0.04
C ARG A 151 -4.65 13.28 -0.23
N THR A 152 -3.58 14.08 -0.24
CA THR A 152 -2.21 13.60 -0.51
C THR A 152 -1.68 12.74 0.63
N GLN A 153 -1.88 13.17 1.88
CA GLN A 153 -1.55 12.40 3.08
C GLN A 153 -2.32 11.08 3.09
N ALA A 154 -3.61 11.10 2.77
CA ALA A 154 -4.42 9.88 2.70
C ALA A 154 -3.87 8.88 1.68
N PHE A 155 -3.47 9.37 0.49
CA PHE A 155 -2.85 8.54 -0.54
C PHE A 155 -1.53 7.91 -0.07
N LEU A 156 -0.62 8.71 0.50
CA LEU A 156 0.69 8.24 0.98
C LEU A 156 0.56 7.17 2.07
N THR A 157 -0.47 7.29 2.89
CA THR A 157 -0.67 6.46 4.10
C THR A 157 -1.69 5.34 3.90
N TRP A 158 -2.12 5.11 2.65
CA TRP A 158 -3.13 4.09 2.29
C TRP A 158 -4.43 4.19 3.08
N GLY A 159 -4.79 5.40 3.50
CA GLY A 159 -6.04 5.68 4.20
C GLY A 159 -7.07 6.32 3.29
N ARG A 160 -8.27 6.55 3.81
CA ARG A 160 -9.25 7.38 3.11
C ARG A 160 -9.11 8.84 3.53
N GLY A 161 -9.36 9.75 2.59
CA GLY A 161 -9.27 11.20 2.83
C GLY A 161 -10.36 11.71 3.78
N ASN A 162 -11.47 11.00 3.88
CA ASN A 162 -12.62 11.33 4.72
C ASN A 162 -12.61 10.60 6.08
N ASP A 163 -11.50 9.97 6.46
CA ASP A 163 -11.36 9.39 7.80
C ASP A 163 -11.24 10.51 8.86
N ILE A 164 -12.00 10.40 9.93
CA ILE A 164 -12.03 11.33 11.06
C ILE A 164 -10.91 10.96 12.05
N PHE A 165 -10.09 11.94 12.41
CA PHE A 165 -8.99 11.80 13.36
C PHE A 165 -9.32 12.42 14.73
N GLN A 166 -10.09 13.51 14.75
CA GLN A 166 -10.58 14.15 15.96
C GLN A 166 -11.96 14.75 15.72
N ILE A 167 -12.79 14.76 16.76
CA ILE A 167 -14.11 15.40 16.77
C ILE A 167 -14.14 16.34 17.96
N ASP A 168 -14.31 17.64 17.70
CA ASP A 168 -14.57 18.65 18.72
C ASP A 168 -16.01 19.16 18.58
N SER A 169 -16.68 19.38 19.70
CA SER A 169 -18.02 19.98 19.79
C SER A 169 -18.10 20.86 21.03
N ASN A 170 -18.69 22.05 20.93
CA ASN A 170 -18.88 22.96 22.07
C ASN A 170 -17.62 23.17 22.94
N ASN A 171 -16.44 23.35 22.32
CA ASN A 171 -15.12 23.45 22.98
C ASN A 171 -14.69 22.21 23.78
N THR A 172 -15.33 21.05 23.55
CA THR A 172 -14.98 19.76 24.14
C THR A 172 -14.54 18.78 23.07
N THR A 173 -13.45 18.05 23.32
CA THR A 173 -12.97 17.00 22.42
C THR A 173 -13.69 15.70 22.73
N LEU A 174 -14.58 15.29 21.84
CA LEU A 174 -15.38 14.08 21.99
C LEU A 174 -14.61 12.84 21.53
N PHE A 175 -13.80 12.99 20.48
CA PHE A 175 -12.94 11.94 19.95
C PHE A 175 -11.51 12.46 19.80
N LYS A 176 -10.56 11.87 20.53
CA LYS A 176 -9.18 12.37 20.59
C LYS A 176 -8.29 11.81 19.47
N LEU A 177 -7.45 12.68 18.89
CA LEU A 177 -6.41 12.29 17.93
C LEU A 177 -5.54 11.13 18.43
N GLU A 178 -5.21 11.13 19.73
CA GLU A 178 -4.36 10.14 20.39
C GLU A 178 -4.84 8.70 20.20
N TRP A 179 -6.16 8.47 20.17
CA TRP A 179 -6.72 7.13 19.95
C TRP A 179 -6.41 6.61 18.55
N MET A 180 -6.53 7.48 17.54
CA MET A 180 -6.14 7.16 16.17
C MET A 180 -4.63 6.92 16.06
N LEU A 181 -3.81 7.77 16.69
CA LEU A 181 -2.36 7.60 16.68
C LEU A 181 -1.93 6.27 17.31
N ASN A 182 -2.56 5.88 18.43
CA ASN A 182 -2.26 4.61 19.09
C ASN A 182 -2.65 3.41 18.23
N TYR A 183 -3.82 3.46 17.57
CA TYR A 183 -4.22 2.46 16.59
C TYR A 183 -3.20 2.33 15.44
N LYS A 184 -2.71 3.46 14.91
CA LYS A 184 -1.69 3.47 13.86
C LYS A 184 -0.31 3.00 14.32
N LYS A 185 0.06 3.20 15.60
CA LYS A 185 1.31 2.64 16.18
C LYS A 185 1.29 1.10 16.16
N ASN A 186 0.17 0.48 16.49
CA ASN A 186 0.05 -0.98 16.43
C ASN A 186 0.18 -1.49 14.98
N GLN A 187 -0.48 -0.83 14.03
CA GLN A 187 -0.33 -1.16 12.60
C GLN A 187 1.11 -0.98 12.12
N MET A 188 1.78 0.11 12.51
CA MET A 188 3.19 0.37 12.20
C MET A 188 4.07 -0.80 12.64
N ALA A 189 3.90 -1.29 13.87
CA ALA A 189 4.69 -2.41 14.38
C ALA A 189 4.48 -3.68 13.55
N THR A 190 3.23 -4.01 13.21
CA THR A 190 2.90 -5.16 12.36
C THR A 190 3.58 -5.06 10.99
N PHE A 191 3.44 -3.91 10.30
CA PHE A 191 4.09 -3.67 9.01
C PHE A 191 5.62 -3.75 9.11
N GLY A 192 6.22 -3.21 10.17
CA GLY A 192 7.66 -3.27 10.42
C GLY A 192 8.18 -4.71 10.57
N ILE A 193 7.48 -5.54 11.35
CA ILE A 193 7.85 -6.96 11.53
C ILE A 193 7.83 -7.71 10.19
N PHE A 194 6.76 -7.57 9.41
CA PHE A 194 6.66 -8.24 8.11
C PHE A 194 7.69 -7.72 7.09
N ALA A 195 8.00 -6.42 7.11
CA ALA A 195 9.06 -5.86 6.28
C ALA A 195 10.41 -6.51 6.60
N VAL A 196 10.77 -6.60 7.88
CA VAL A 196 12.02 -7.24 8.32
C VAL A 196 12.08 -8.70 7.90
N ILE A 197 11.01 -9.47 8.10
CA ILE A 197 10.94 -10.89 7.68
C ILE A 197 11.18 -11.02 6.17
N CYS A 198 10.53 -10.19 5.36
CA CYS A 198 10.68 -10.22 3.90
C CYS A 198 12.11 -9.89 3.47
N TRP A 199 12.72 -8.86 4.06
CA TRP A 199 14.08 -8.45 3.72
C TRP A 199 15.13 -9.46 4.18
N ILE A 200 14.95 -10.12 5.33
CA ILE A 200 15.80 -11.24 5.77
C ILE A 200 15.70 -12.39 4.78
N ALA A 201 14.48 -12.83 4.44
CA ALA A 201 14.27 -13.94 3.50
C ALA A 201 14.88 -13.64 2.12
N TYR A 202 14.72 -12.41 1.62
CA TYR A 202 15.34 -11.97 0.36
C TYR A 202 16.87 -11.95 0.44
N SER A 203 17.43 -11.50 1.57
CA SER A 203 18.87 -11.47 1.80
C SER A 203 19.48 -12.87 1.80
N VAL A 204 18.85 -13.83 2.49
CA VAL A 204 19.26 -15.25 2.48
C VAL A 204 19.25 -15.81 1.06
N TYR A 205 18.16 -15.60 0.32
CA TYR A 205 18.06 -16.02 -1.08
C TYR A 205 19.19 -15.45 -1.95
N TRP A 206 19.52 -14.16 -1.78
CA TRP A 206 20.56 -13.52 -2.56
C TRP A 206 21.96 -14.08 -2.23
N ILE A 207 22.24 -14.36 -0.96
CA ILE A 207 23.47 -15.00 -0.50
C ILE A 207 23.60 -16.41 -1.08
N GLU A 208 22.55 -17.24 -1.00
CA GLU A 208 22.58 -18.60 -1.58
C GLU A 208 22.79 -18.58 -3.09
N ARG A 209 22.12 -17.66 -3.79
CA ARG A 209 22.25 -17.51 -5.24
C ARG A 209 23.67 -17.13 -5.64
N THR A 210 24.31 -16.22 -4.90
CA THR A 210 25.70 -15.81 -5.18
C THR A 210 26.69 -16.94 -4.89
N ARG A 211 26.48 -17.71 -3.82
CA ARG A 211 27.28 -18.93 -3.53
C ARG A 211 27.17 -19.97 -4.64
N ASN A 212 25.96 -20.30 -5.07
CA ASN A 212 25.74 -21.30 -6.12
C ASN A 212 26.36 -20.89 -7.48
N LYS A 213 26.33 -19.60 -7.82
CA LYS A 213 27.02 -19.08 -9.00
C LYS A 213 28.54 -19.24 -8.92
N LYS A 214 29.14 -18.97 -7.75
CA LYS A 214 30.59 -19.15 -7.53
C LYS A 214 31.00 -20.62 -7.66
N VAL A 215 30.21 -21.54 -7.10
CA VAL A 215 30.45 -22.99 -7.22
C VAL A 215 30.35 -23.45 -8.68
N ALA A 216 29.31 -23.02 -9.41
CA ALA A 216 29.12 -23.35 -10.82
C ALA A 216 30.19 -22.74 -11.74
N ALA A 217 30.73 -21.56 -11.40
CA ALA A 217 31.85 -20.97 -12.13
C ALA A 217 33.14 -21.79 -11.92
N LYS A 218 33.42 -22.20 -10.67
CA LYS A 218 34.58 -23.02 -10.32
C LYS A 218 34.56 -24.40 -10.99
N SER A 219 33.39 -25.03 -11.13
CA SER A 219 33.28 -26.33 -11.81
C SER A 219 33.51 -26.25 -13.32
N ARG A 220 33.23 -25.11 -13.96
CA ARG A 220 33.49 -24.89 -15.39
C ARG A 220 34.94 -24.55 -15.72
N SER A 221 35.71 -24.03 -14.76
CA SER A 221 37.13 -23.70 -14.93
C SER A 221 38.08 -24.89 -14.76
N CYS A 222 37.60 -26.04 -14.28
CA CYS A 222 38.41 -27.25 -14.24
C CYS A 222 38.51 -27.84 -15.67
N PRO A 223 39.71 -28.00 -16.25
CA PRO A 223 39.85 -28.66 -17.54
C PRO A 223 39.31 -30.09 -17.44
N PRO A 224 38.65 -30.61 -18.49
CA PRO A 224 38.20 -31.99 -18.49
C PRO A 224 39.40 -32.92 -18.24
N PRO A 225 39.21 -34.03 -17.51
CA PRO A 225 40.30 -34.98 -17.28
C PRO A 225 40.89 -35.41 -18.64
N PRO A 226 42.22 -35.56 -18.73
CA PRO A 226 42.85 -36.01 -19.96
C PRO A 226 42.23 -37.35 -20.38
N LYS A 227 41.80 -37.46 -21.63
CA LYS A 227 41.21 -38.70 -22.16
C LYS A 227 42.22 -39.83 -21.96
N SER A 228 41.78 -40.89 -21.27
CA SER A 228 42.54 -42.13 -21.08
C SER A 228 43.00 -42.66 -22.43
N LYS A 229 44.30 -42.93 -22.59
CA LYS A 229 44.84 -43.59 -23.79
C LYS A 229 44.39 -45.05 -23.95
N TYR A 230 43.63 -45.58 -22.98
CA TYR A 230 43.15 -46.97 -22.95
C TYR A 230 41.71 -47.14 -23.45
N ASP A 231 41.02 -46.07 -23.87
CA ASP A 231 39.68 -46.16 -24.48
C ASP A 231 39.78 -46.31 -26.02
N ARG A 232 40.51 -47.33 -26.49
CA ARG A 232 40.46 -47.81 -27.88
C ARG A 232 40.12 -49.28 -27.92
#